data_AF-A0A6G7YK22-F1
#
_entry.id   AF-A0A6G7YK22-F1
#
_cell.length_a   1.000
_cell.length_b   1.000
_cell.length_c   1.000
_cell.angle_alpha   90.00
_cell.angle_beta   90.00
_cell.angle_gamma   90.00
#
_symmetry.space_group_name_H-M   'P 1'
#
loop_
_entity.id
_entity.type
_entity.pdbx_description
1 polymer ?
#
loop_
_entity_poly.entity_id
_entity_poly.type
_entity_poly.pdbx_seq_one_letter_code
_entity_poly.pdbx_strand_id
1 'polypeptide(L)'
;MTVRRPEPDAEELAAELKAVRAELAELHSDQEKVAEREAELVAARDAADRAARSLSQALADRLRIDGAGRGRGSAMMKARQKPVTREEAAHLELLRGSPLWDAAWYLRTYPDVVELGEDPAIHFLRHPYYPVRHPSQRFDVRQYLIDHPDAVEERVNPLVHFLLTAESQGADAYPPRRA
;
A
#
# COMPACT_ATOMS: atom_id res chain seq x y z
N MET A 1 21.27 -26.87 49.54
CA MET A 1 20.78 -25.79 50.41
C MET A 1 20.04 -24.79 49.53
N THR A 2 18.72 -24.79 49.59
CA THR A 2 17.86 -23.90 48.80
C THR A 2 17.88 -22.53 49.47
N VAL A 3 18.54 -21.54 48.87
CA VAL A 3 18.53 -20.17 49.37
C VAL A 3 17.13 -19.61 49.14
N ARG A 4 16.31 -19.60 50.19
CA ARG A 4 15.01 -18.94 50.19
C ARG A 4 15.29 -17.43 50.13
N ARG A 5 14.99 -16.79 49.00
CA ARG A 5 15.00 -15.33 48.89
C ARG A 5 14.13 -14.78 50.03
N PRO A 6 14.61 -13.84 50.86
CA PRO A 6 13.76 -13.25 51.89
C PRO A 6 12.53 -12.67 51.20
N GLU A 7 11.34 -12.99 51.73
CA GLU A 7 10.10 -12.36 51.27
C GLU A 7 10.26 -10.86 51.52
N PRO A 8 10.09 -10.01 50.49
CA PRO A 8 10.20 -8.57 50.66
C PRO A 8 9.19 -8.13 51.70
N ASP A 9 9.59 -7.23 52.59
CA ASP A 9 8.68 -6.72 53.60
C ASP A 9 7.56 -5.90 52.95
N ALA A 10 6.44 -5.73 53.66
CA ALA A 10 5.26 -5.05 53.11
C ALA A 10 5.55 -3.58 52.74
N GLU A 11 6.61 -2.99 53.31
CA GLU A 11 7.02 -1.61 53.08
C GLU A 11 7.84 -1.49 51.77
N GLU A 12 8.73 -2.45 51.50
CA GLU A 12 9.47 -2.60 50.25
C GLU A 12 8.52 -2.83 49.08
N LEU A 13 7.55 -3.75 49.21
CA LEU A 13 6.51 -3.96 48.19
C LEU A 13 5.66 -2.72 47.95
N ALA A 14 5.35 -1.95 49.00
CA ALA A 14 4.58 -0.71 48.86
C ALA A 14 5.40 0.39 48.14
N ALA A 15 6.70 0.47 48.41
CA ALA A 15 7.62 1.37 47.73
C ALA A 15 7.78 1.00 46.25
N GLU A 16 7.95 -0.29 45.93
CA GLU A 16 8.01 -0.80 44.56
C GLU A 16 6.70 -0.52 43.80
N LEU A 17 5.54 -0.80 44.39
CA LEU A 17 4.24 -0.49 43.79
C LEU A 17 4.06 1.00 43.52
N LYS A 18 4.55 1.86 44.41
CA LYS A 18 4.51 3.31 44.22
C LYS A 18 5.42 3.74 43.06
N ALA A 19 6.61 3.17 42.95
CA ALA A 19 7.55 3.44 41.86
C ALA A 19 6.96 3.00 40.52
N VAL A 20 6.46 1.77 40.41
CA VAL A 20 5.82 1.25 39.19
C VAL A 20 4.61 2.07 38.77
N ARG A 21 3.80 2.55 39.73
CA ARG A 21 2.66 3.44 39.43
C ARG A 21 3.11 4.79 38.88
N ALA A 22 4.22 5.34 39.38
CA ALA A 22 4.78 6.58 38.86
C ALA A 22 5.34 6.39 37.44
N GLU A 23 6.05 5.29 37.20
CA GLU A 23 6.54 4.93 35.86
C GLU A 23 5.39 4.72 34.87
N LEU A 24 4.31 4.04 35.28
CA LEU A 24 3.12 3.86 34.44
C LEU A 24 2.46 5.20 34.09
N ALA A 25 2.40 6.14 35.05
CA ALA A 25 1.84 7.47 34.82
C ALA A 25 2.68 8.28 33.81
N GLU A 26 4.01 8.22 33.92
CA GLU A 26 4.92 8.84 32.94
C GLU A 26 4.77 8.21 31.55
N LEU A 27 4.73 6.87 31.46
CA LEU A 27 4.54 6.18 30.18
C LEU A 27 3.21 6.55 29.51
N HIS A 28 2.12 6.65 30.28
CA HIS A 28 0.83 7.11 29.73
C HIS A 28 0.91 8.55 29.22
N SER A 29 1.54 9.45 29.98
CA SER A 29 1.76 10.85 29.55
C SER A 29 2.56 10.93 28.25
N ASP A 30 3.60 10.09 28.11
CA ASP A 30 4.38 10.03 26.87
C ASP A 30 3.59 9.42 25.71
N GLN A 31 2.76 8.41 25.96
CA GLN A 31 1.84 7.86 24.95
C GLN A 31 0.86 8.92 24.43
N GLU A 32 0.32 9.77 25.31
CA GLU A 32 -0.57 10.86 24.92
C GLU A 32 0.15 11.87 24.02
N LYS A 33 1.39 12.27 24.37
CA LYS A 33 2.20 13.16 23.53
C LYS A 33 2.52 12.57 22.16
N VAL A 34 2.82 11.26 22.10
CA VAL A 34 3.06 10.56 20.83
C VAL A 34 1.78 10.56 19.98
N ALA A 35 0.63 10.24 20.57
CA ALA A 35 -0.65 10.24 19.87
C ALA A 35 -1.00 11.63 19.32
N GLU A 36 -0.75 12.69 20.09
CA GLU A 36 -0.94 14.08 19.63
C GLU A 36 -0.03 14.39 18.44
N ARG A 37 1.26 14.02 18.53
CA ARG A 37 2.21 14.23 17.44
C ARG A 37 1.86 13.43 16.18
N GLU A 38 1.37 12.20 16.34
CA GLU A 38 0.88 11.38 15.23
C GLU A 38 -0.33 12.04 14.56
N ALA A 39 -1.29 12.57 15.33
CA ALA A 39 -2.43 13.29 14.80
C ALA A 39 -2.01 14.53 14.00
N GLU A 40 -1.03 15.30 14.48
CA GLU A 40 -0.45 16.43 13.74
C GLU A 40 0.20 15.99 12.43
N LEU A 41 0.97 14.89 12.43
CA LEU A 41 1.61 14.36 11.24
C LEU A 41 0.59 13.89 10.20
N VAL A 42 -0.49 13.24 10.63
CA VAL A 42 -1.60 12.83 9.75
C VAL A 42 -2.25 14.07 9.13
N ALA A 43 -2.55 15.09 9.94
CA ALA A 43 -3.15 16.33 9.44
C ALA A 43 -2.23 17.07 8.44
N ALA A 44 -0.92 17.09 8.71
CA ALA A 44 0.07 17.70 7.82
C ALA A 44 0.18 16.95 6.48
N ARG A 45 0.18 15.61 6.53
CA ARG A 45 0.15 14.75 5.33
C ARG A 45 -1.10 15.01 4.49
N ASP A 46 -2.28 15.03 5.12
CA ASP A 46 -3.54 15.29 4.42
C ASP A 46 -3.56 16.68 3.78
N ALA A 47 -2.97 17.68 4.44
CA ALA A 47 -2.82 19.02 3.89
C ALA A 47 -1.90 19.02 2.65
N ALA A 48 -0.76 18.32 2.72
CA ALA A 48 0.13 18.16 1.57
C ALA A 48 -0.55 17.45 0.39
N ASP A 49 -1.34 16.41 0.65
CA ASP A 49 -2.11 15.69 -0.38
C ASP A 49 -3.20 16.56 -1.02
N ARG A 50 -3.82 17.45 -0.25
CA ARG A 50 -4.75 18.46 -0.80
C ARG A 50 -4.02 19.48 -1.66
N ALA A 51 -2.86 19.97 -1.21
CA ALA A 51 -2.06 20.93 -1.97
C ALA A 51 -1.55 20.32 -3.29
N ALA A 52 -1.05 19.08 -3.26
CA ALA A 52 -0.60 18.36 -4.45
C ALA A 52 -1.73 18.19 -5.47
N ARG A 53 -2.93 17.78 -5.02
CA ARG A 53 -4.11 17.68 -5.89
C ARG A 53 -4.49 19.03 -6.51
N SER A 54 -4.48 20.10 -5.72
CA SER A 54 -4.77 21.44 -6.21
C SER A 54 -3.75 21.91 -7.26
N LEU A 55 -2.46 21.64 -7.04
CA LEU A 55 -1.40 21.99 -7.98
C LEU A 55 -1.52 21.20 -9.28
N SER A 56 -1.74 19.89 -9.20
CA SER A 56 -1.98 19.03 -10.37
C SER A 56 -3.18 19.50 -11.18
N GLN A 57 -4.27 19.90 -10.52
CA GLN A 57 -5.44 20.44 -11.18
C GLN A 57 -5.13 21.78 -11.89
N ALA A 58 -4.46 22.71 -11.20
CA ALA A 58 -4.08 24.00 -11.77
C ALA A 58 -3.13 23.85 -12.98
N LEU A 59 -2.18 22.91 -12.91
CA LEU A 59 -1.29 22.58 -14.03
C LEU A 59 -2.06 21.97 -15.20
N ALA A 60 -2.99 21.05 -14.93
CA ALA A 60 -3.83 20.47 -15.98
C ALA A 60 -4.70 21.52 -16.67
N ASP A 61 -5.26 22.46 -15.92
CA ASP A 61 -6.05 23.57 -16.48
C ASP A 61 -5.18 24.51 -17.32
N ARG A 62 -3.96 24.79 -16.88
CA ARG A 62 -3.00 25.58 -17.66
C ARG A 62 -2.56 24.87 -18.94
N LEU A 63 -2.27 23.58 -18.88
CA LEU A 63 -1.94 22.76 -20.05
C LEU A 63 -3.12 22.64 -21.03
N ARG A 64 -4.37 22.62 -20.54
CA ARG A 64 -5.56 22.68 -21.41
C ARG A 64 -5.69 24.01 -22.13
N ILE A 65 -5.38 25.12 -21.45
CA ILE A 65 -5.35 26.46 -22.06
C ILE A 65 -4.22 26.57 -23.09
N ASP A 66 -3.02 26.07 -22.77
CA ASP A 66 -1.86 26.10 -23.67
C ASP A 66 -1.97 25.08 -24.83
N GLY A 67 -2.73 24.00 -24.65
CA GLY A 67 -3.01 22.96 -25.64
C GLY A 67 -3.97 23.39 -26.76
N ALA A 68 -4.70 24.49 -26.60
CA ALA A 68 -5.50 25.09 -27.66
C ALA A 68 -4.65 25.73 -28.77
N GLY A 69 -3.33 25.82 -28.59
CA GLY A 69 -2.42 26.43 -29.56
C GLY A 69 -1.00 25.90 -29.49
N ARG A 70 -0.78 24.61 -29.82
CA ARG A 70 0.42 24.11 -30.54
C ARG A 70 0.38 22.57 -30.62
N GLY A 71 -0.25 22.07 -31.69
CA GLY A 71 0.20 20.82 -32.28
C GLY A 71 1.63 21.01 -32.79
N ARG A 72 2.57 20.24 -32.24
CA ARG A 72 3.86 19.76 -32.80
C ARG A 72 4.75 19.32 -31.64
N GLY A 73 4.80 18.01 -31.34
CA GLY A 73 5.81 17.49 -30.41
C GLY A 73 5.68 16.05 -29.91
N SER A 74 4.47 15.49 -29.74
CA SER A 74 4.31 14.18 -29.07
C SER A 74 3.67 13.09 -29.95
N ALA A 75 3.92 13.16 -31.27
CA ALA A 75 3.36 12.24 -32.25
C ALA A 75 4.34 11.14 -32.72
N MET A 76 5.44 10.89 -32.01
CA MET A 76 6.30 9.74 -32.27
C MET A 76 6.42 8.88 -31.01
N MET A 77 5.96 7.62 -31.13
CA MET A 77 5.84 6.57 -30.11
C MET A 77 4.60 6.63 -29.20
N LYS A 78 3.39 6.60 -29.78
CA LYS A 78 2.35 5.76 -29.14
C LYS A 78 2.78 4.32 -29.37
N ALA A 79 3.31 3.66 -28.35
CA ALA A 79 3.50 2.22 -28.40
C ALA A 79 2.14 1.62 -28.81
N ARG A 80 2.09 0.93 -29.95
CA ARG A 80 0.90 0.16 -30.35
C ARG A 80 0.76 -0.91 -29.26
N GLN A 81 -0.09 -0.65 -28.26
CA GLN A 81 -0.36 -1.63 -27.21
C GLN A 81 -0.79 -2.92 -27.91
N LYS A 82 -0.10 -4.03 -27.61
CA LYS A 82 -0.44 -5.32 -28.21
C LYS A 82 -1.90 -5.63 -27.86
N PRO A 83 -2.71 -6.09 -28.83
CA PRO A 83 -4.11 -6.39 -28.59
C PRO A 83 -4.23 -7.38 -27.43
N VAL A 84 -5.16 -7.09 -26.52
CA VAL A 84 -5.45 -7.94 -25.36
C VAL A 84 -6.00 -9.26 -25.86
N THR A 85 -5.43 -10.39 -25.41
CA THR A 85 -5.94 -11.72 -25.75
C THR A 85 -7.25 -12.00 -25.02
N ARG A 86 -8.02 -13.00 -25.48
CA ARG A 86 -9.27 -13.40 -24.82
C ARG A 86 -9.05 -13.86 -23.38
N GLU A 87 -7.91 -14.50 -23.13
CA GLU A 87 -7.50 -14.96 -21.80
C GLU A 87 -7.11 -13.78 -20.90
N GLU A 88 -6.32 -12.83 -21.43
CA GLU A 88 -6.00 -11.60 -20.70
C GLU A 88 -7.28 -10.82 -20.35
N ALA A 89 -8.27 -10.78 -21.25
CA ALA A 89 -9.55 -10.12 -20.97
C ALA A 89 -10.29 -10.73 -19.77
N ALA A 90 -10.32 -12.06 -19.65
CA ALA A 90 -10.93 -12.73 -18.49
C ALA A 90 -10.18 -12.42 -17.18
N HIS A 91 -8.85 -12.43 -17.22
CA HIS A 91 -8.03 -12.05 -16.06
C HIS A 91 -8.21 -10.57 -15.68
N LEU A 92 -8.37 -9.68 -16.65
CA LEU A 92 -8.65 -8.26 -16.39
C LEU A 92 -10.02 -8.06 -15.75
N GLU A 93 -11.05 -8.81 -16.18
CA GLU A 93 -12.37 -8.75 -15.54
C GLU A 93 -12.30 -9.22 -14.08
N LEU A 94 -11.63 -10.35 -13.82
CA LEU A 94 -11.45 -10.89 -12.48
C LEU A 94 -10.72 -9.90 -11.55
N LEU A 95 -9.65 -9.31 -12.06
CA LEU A 95 -8.83 -8.34 -11.35
C LEU A 95 -9.60 -7.05 -11.07
N ARG A 96 -10.29 -6.48 -12.08
CA ARG A 96 -11.06 -5.24 -11.91
C ARG A 96 -12.28 -5.40 -11.02
N GLY A 97 -12.88 -6.60 -10.98
CA GLY A 97 -13.96 -6.94 -10.07
C GLY A 97 -13.52 -7.20 -8.63
N SER A 98 -12.22 -7.29 -8.38
CA SER A 98 -11.68 -7.61 -7.06
C SER A 98 -11.63 -6.37 -6.14
N PRO A 99 -12.01 -6.50 -4.86
CA PRO A 99 -11.81 -5.45 -3.86
C PRO A 99 -10.33 -5.20 -3.51
N LEU A 100 -9.43 -6.07 -4.00
CA LEU A 100 -7.97 -5.95 -3.81
C LEU A 100 -7.30 -5.17 -4.94
N TRP A 101 -8.05 -4.70 -5.94
CA TRP A 101 -7.57 -3.84 -7.01
C TRP A 101 -7.99 -2.38 -6.77
N ASP A 102 -7.03 -1.46 -6.75
CA ASP A 102 -7.30 -0.03 -6.70
C ASP A 102 -6.49 0.70 -7.79
N ALA A 103 -7.12 0.92 -8.94
CA ALA A 103 -6.50 1.59 -10.08
C ALA A 103 -6.02 3.01 -9.74
N ALA A 104 -6.78 3.74 -8.91
CA ALA A 104 -6.42 5.10 -8.53
C ALA A 104 -5.19 5.10 -7.62
N TRP A 105 -5.11 4.17 -6.68
CA TRP A 105 -3.92 3.99 -5.85
C TRP A 105 -2.72 3.53 -6.67
N TYR A 106 -2.91 2.56 -7.57
CA TYR A 106 -1.86 2.04 -8.44
C TYR A 106 -1.17 3.14 -9.24
N LEU A 107 -1.95 4.02 -9.89
CA LEU A 107 -1.40 5.14 -10.67
C LEU A 107 -0.74 6.22 -9.81
N ARG A 108 -1.17 6.41 -8.56
CA ARG A 108 -0.49 7.32 -7.61
C ARG A 108 0.85 6.76 -7.14
N THR A 109 0.92 5.44 -6.94
CA THR A 109 2.13 4.75 -6.47
C THR A 109 3.14 4.54 -7.58
N TYR A 110 2.68 4.39 -8.83
CA TYR A 110 3.52 4.08 -10.00
C TYR A 110 3.33 5.12 -11.12
N PRO A 111 3.94 6.32 -11.00
CA PRO A 111 3.83 7.39 -12.00
C PRO A 111 4.39 7.02 -13.38
N ASP A 112 5.33 6.09 -13.43
CA ASP A 112 5.91 5.59 -14.68
C ASP A 112 4.86 4.94 -15.59
N VAL A 113 3.82 4.33 -15.02
CA VAL A 113 2.68 3.78 -15.76
C VAL A 113 1.84 4.88 -16.43
N VAL A 114 1.78 6.06 -15.80
CA VAL A 114 1.11 7.24 -16.37
C VAL A 114 1.90 7.76 -17.57
N GLU A 115 3.23 7.81 -17.47
CA GLU A 115 4.11 8.24 -18.56
C GLU A 115 4.04 7.30 -19.78
N LEU A 116 3.85 6.00 -19.53
CA LEU A 116 3.61 4.97 -20.55
C LEU A 116 2.24 5.12 -21.25
N GLY A 117 1.25 5.75 -20.59
CA GLY A 117 -0.11 5.85 -21.09
C GLY A 117 -0.81 4.49 -21.27
N GLU A 118 -0.38 3.47 -20.52
CA GLU A 118 -0.97 2.13 -20.53
C GLU A 118 -2.09 2.04 -19.47
N ASP A 119 -3.10 1.21 -19.73
CA ASP A 119 -4.11 0.90 -18.72
C ASP A 119 -3.45 0.22 -17.51
N PRO A 120 -3.71 0.68 -16.27
CA PRO A 120 -3.00 0.16 -15.09
C PRO A 120 -3.26 -1.32 -14.84
N ALA A 121 -4.45 -1.83 -15.18
CA ALA A 121 -4.76 -3.25 -15.00
C ALA A 121 -4.03 -4.10 -16.04
N ILE A 122 -3.94 -3.63 -17.30
CA ILE A 122 -3.13 -4.27 -18.34
C ILE A 122 -1.65 -4.28 -17.94
N HIS A 123 -1.15 -3.14 -17.47
CA HIS A 123 0.23 -2.99 -17.04
C HIS A 123 0.57 -3.98 -15.90
N PHE A 124 -0.28 -4.03 -14.88
CA PHE A 124 -0.10 -4.94 -13.75
C PHE A 124 -0.21 -6.41 -14.16
N LEU A 125 -1.17 -6.76 -15.02
CA LEU A 125 -1.35 -8.13 -15.50
C LEU A 125 -0.09 -8.63 -16.22
N ARG A 126 0.53 -7.78 -17.04
CA ARG A 126 1.70 -8.12 -17.86
C ARG A 126 3.04 -8.01 -17.13
N HIS A 127 3.14 -7.19 -16.10
CA HIS A 127 4.39 -6.92 -15.38
C HIS A 127 4.29 -7.05 -13.85
N PRO A 128 3.93 -8.22 -13.30
CA PRO A 128 3.77 -8.34 -11.84
C PRO A 128 5.07 -8.56 -11.05
N TYR A 129 6.13 -9.06 -11.69
CA TYR A 129 7.29 -9.63 -10.96
C TYR A 129 8.51 -8.71 -10.84
N TYR A 130 8.77 -7.82 -11.81
CA TYR A 130 9.96 -6.95 -11.74
C TYR A 130 9.76 -5.58 -12.42
N PRO A 131 9.96 -4.46 -11.69
CA PRO A 131 9.95 -4.41 -10.22
C PRO A 131 8.62 -4.97 -9.69
N VAL A 132 8.64 -5.62 -8.52
CA VAL A 132 7.40 -6.13 -7.90
C VAL A 132 6.46 -4.95 -7.64
N ARG A 133 5.24 -5.02 -8.17
CA ARG A 133 4.21 -3.98 -7.99
C ARG A 133 3.04 -4.54 -7.23
N HIS A 134 2.44 -3.73 -6.37
CA HIS A 134 1.27 -4.09 -5.60
C HIS A 134 0.02 -3.55 -6.31
N PRO A 135 -1.10 -4.28 -6.34
CA PRO A 135 -2.33 -3.82 -6.97
C PRO A 135 -3.13 -2.85 -6.08
N SER A 136 -2.94 -2.92 -4.76
CA SER A 136 -3.54 -2.03 -3.77
C SER A 136 -2.76 -2.07 -2.45
N GLN A 137 -3.18 -1.25 -1.48
CA GLN A 137 -2.65 -1.29 -0.11
C GLN A 137 -3.02 -2.58 0.66
N ARG A 138 -3.95 -3.38 0.13
CA ARG A 138 -4.52 -4.55 0.82
C ARG A 138 -3.91 -5.87 0.34
N PHE A 139 -3.01 -5.82 -0.65
CA PHE A 139 -2.42 -7.00 -1.24
C PHE A 139 -0.92 -6.82 -1.48
N ASP A 140 -0.14 -7.41 -0.59
CA ASP A 140 1.31 -7.49 -0.73
C ASP A 140 1.71 -8.67 -1.64
N VAL A 141 1.90 -8.36 -2.92
CA VAL A 141 2.43 -9.31 -3.92
C VAL A 141 3.73 -9.98 -3.47
N ARG A 142 4.62 -9.28 -2.77
CA ARG A 142 5.89 -9.88 -2.36
C ARG A 142 5.66 -10.96 -1.31
N GLN A 143 4.84 -10.67 -0.31
CA GLN A 143 4.49 -11.65 0.71
C GLN A 143 3.76 -12.85 0.08
N TYR A 144 2.81 -12.59 -0.81
CA TYR A 144 2.10 -13.64 -1.53
C TYR A 144 3.05 -14.58 -2.30
N LEU A 145 4.01 -14.02 -3.04
CA LEU A 145 4.99 -14.82 -3.80
C LEU A 145 5.97 -15.59 -2.93
N ILE A 146 6.18 -15.19 -1.67
CA ILE A 146 6.99 -15.95 -0.70
C ILE A 146 6.20 -17.17 -0.21
N ASP A 147 4.91 -16.99 0.07
CA ASP A 147 4.05 -18.03 0.62
C ASP A 147 3.54 -19.01 -0.45
N HIS A 148 3.43 -18.55 -1.71
CA HIS A 148 2.94 -19.29 -2.87
C HIS A 148 4.00 -19.33 -4.00
N PRO A 149 5.05 -20.17 -3.87
CA PRO A 149 6.08 -20.29 -4.90
C PRO A 149 5.57 -20.94 -6.19
N ASP A 150 4.49 -21.71 -6.13
CA ASP A 150 3.73 -22.27 -7.26
C ASP A 150 3.25 -21.18 -8.22
N ALA A 151 2.80 -20.03 -7.70
CA ALA A 151 2.41 -18.89 -8.53
C ALA A 151 3.56 -18.34 -9.39
N VAL A 152 4.81 -18.52 -8.94
CA VAL A 152 6.01 -18.15 -9.71
C VAL A 152 6.29 -19.18 -10.80
N GLU A 153 6.18 -20.47 -10.48
CA GLU A 153 6.42 -21.57 -11.42
C GLU A 153 5.41 -21.56 -12.58
N GLU A 154 4.13 -21.31 -12.28
CA GLU A 154 3.07 -21.21 -13.29
C GLU A 154 3.11 -19.89 -14.08
N ARG A 155 3.89 -18.91 -13.63
CA ARG A 155 3.99 -17.55 -14.20
C ARG A 155 2.62 -16.86 -14.33
N VAL A 156 1.71 -17.18 -13.41
CA VAL A 156 0.38 -16.59 -13.32
C VAL A 156 0.44 -15.32 -12.46
N ASN A 157 -0.26 -14.27 -12.88
CA ASN A 157 -0.28 -13.02 -12.13
C ASN A 157 -0.70 -13.28 -10.66
N PRO A 158 0.05 -12.77 -9.67
CA PRO A 158 -0.16 -13.09 -8.25
C PRO A 158 -1.58 -12.84 -7.74
N LEU A 159 -2.20 -11.73 -8.17
CA LEU A 159 -3.56 -11.40 -7.76
C LEU A 159 -4.57 -12.31 -8.47
N VAL A 160 -4.33 -12.67 -9.72
CA VAL A 160 -5.19 -13.61 -10.46
C VAL A 160 -5.11 -15.00 -9.83
N HIS A 161 -3.91 -15.47 -9.52
CA HIS A 161 -3.70 -16.74 -8.82
C HIS A 161 -4.46 -16.76 -7.49
N PHE A 162 -4.30 -15.70 -6.69
CA PHE A 162 -5.04 -15.55 -5.42
C PHE A 162 -6.56 -15.57 -5.59
N LEU A 163 -7.09 -14.91 -6.62
CA LEU A 163 -8.54 -14.86 -6.86
C LEU A 163 -9.11 -16.19 -7.38
N LEU A 164 -8.27 -17.05 -7.94
CA LEU A 164 -8.65 -18.38 -8.41
C LEU A 164 -8.51 -19.47 -7.32
N THR A 165 -7.77 -19.20 -6.24
CA THR A 165 -7.65 -20.14 -5.11
C THR A 165 -8.81 -19.99 -4.12
N ALA A 166 -9.08 -21.07 -3.36
CA ALA A 166 -10.13 -21.12 -2.34
C ALA A 166 -9.89 -20.15 -1.17
N GLU A 167 -8.66 -19.64 -1.01
CA GLU A 167 -8.25 -18.69 0.02
C GLU A 167 -8.85 -17.28 -0.18
N SER A 168 -9.37 -16.99 -1.38
CA SER A 168 -10.06 -15.74 -1.71
C SER A 168 -11.34 -15.47 -0.91
N GLN A 169 -11.87 -16.47 -0.19
CA GLN A 169 -13.11 -16.36 0.59
C GLN A 169 -12.95 -15.72 1.99
N GLY A 170 -11.73 -15.33 2.40
CA GLY A 170 -11.44 -14.65 3.67
C GLY A 170 -10.84 -13.26 3.46
N ALA A 171 -11.58 -12.22 3.87
CA ALA A 171 -11.47 -10.84 3.37
C ALA A 171 -10.29 -9.96 3.86
N ASP A 172 -9.10 -10.52 4.14
CA ASP A 172 -7.90 -9.72 4.50
C ASP A 172 -6.58 -10.40 4.06
N ALA A 173 -6.56 -10.79 2.79
CA ALA A 173 -5.59 -11.75 2.24
C ALA A 173 -4.13 -11.50 2.60
N TYR A 174 -3.58 -10.30 2.36
CA TYR A 174 -2.15 -10.02 2.60
C TYR A 174 -1.90 -8.52 2.80
N PRO A 175 -2.21 -7.92 3.97
CA PRO A 175 -1.81 -6.55 4.24
C PRO A 175 -0.28 -6.44 4.32
N PRO A 176 0.32 -5.35 3.84
CA PRO A 176 1.75 -5.12 4.00
C PRO A 176 2.09 -5.12 5.50
N ARG A 177 3.09 -5.90 5.90
CA ARG A 177 3.56 -5.93 7.30
C ARG A 177 3.96 -4.50 7.69
N ARG A 178 3.28 -3.94 8.70
CA ARG A 178 3.73 -2.70 9.34
C ARG A 178 5.09 -2.99 9.97
N ALA A 179 6.13 -2.41 9.38
CA ALA A 179 7.47 -2.38 9.96
C ALA A 179 7.49 -1.48 11.19
#